data_AF-A0AAC9FVK3-F1
#
_entry.id   AF-A0AAC9FVK3-F1
#
_cell.length_a   1.000
_cell.length_b   1.000
_cell.length_c   1.000
_cell.angle_alpha   90.00
_cell.angle_beta   90.00
_cell.angle_gamma   90.00
#
_symmetry.space_group_name_H-M   'P 1'
#
loop_
_entity.id
_entity.type
_entity.pdbx_description
1 polymer ?
#
loop_
_entity_poly.entity_id
_entity_poly.type
_entity_poly.pdbx_seq_one_letter_code
_entity_poly.pdbx_strand_id
1 'polypeptide(L)'
;MNTLHRVCCLTLLSLPLAAQAIDAGPASAQQQETEGWLVLQSRNKAASPNPQTATATERELAMQRWLKKYKYEIPDLYDPDAGGKIESKN
;
A
#
# COMPACT_ATOMS: atom_id res chain seq x y z
N MET A 1 -57.77 1.22 -0.16
CA MET A 1 -56.47 0.54 0.01
C MET A 1 -55.33 1.17 -0.80
N ASN A 2 -55.60 1.78 -1.97
CA ASN A 2 -54.53 2.29 -2.87
C ASN A 2 -53.86 3.60 -2.41
N THR A 3 -54.57 4.46 -1.67
CA THR A 3 -54.02 5.72 -1.15
C THR A 3 -52.98 5.49 -0.06
N LEU A 4 -53.23 4.52 0.83
CA LEU A 4 -52.29 4.13 1.90
C LEU A 4 -50.99 3.56 1.33
N HIS A 5 -51.08 2.73 0.30
CA HIS A 5 -49.91 2.18 -0.40
C HIS A 5 -49.10 3.28 -1.09
N ARG A 6 -49.77 4.25 -1.73
CA ARG A 6 -49.10 5.39 -2.38
C ARG A 6 -48.34 6.25 -1.37
N VAL A 7 -48.96 6.56 -0.23
CA VAL A 7 -48.29 7.32 0.84
C VAL A 7 -47.11 6.53 1.39
N CYS A 8 -47.27 5.23 1.63
CA CYS A 8 -46.19 4.38 2.13
C CYS A 8 -45.02 4.29 1.13
N CYS A 9 -45.29 4.12 -0.16
CA CYS A 9 -44.25 4.13 -1.19
C CYS A 9 -43.53 5.48 -1.29
N LEU A 10 -44.25 6.59 -1.17
CA LEU A 10 -43.65 7.93 -1.17
C LEU A 10 -42.76 8.14 0.06
N THR A 11 -43.17 7.65 1.23
CA THR A 11 -42.32 7.71 2.43
C THR A 11 -41.05 6.87 2.27
N LEU A 12 -41.17 5.64 1.73
CA LEU A 12 -40.02 4.77 1.49
C LEU A 12 -39.03 5.38 0.48
N LEU A 13 -39.53 6.11 -0.52
CA LEU A 13 -38.71 6.77 -1.53
C LEU A 13 -37.95 7.99 -0.99
N SER A 14 -38.40 8.57 0.13
CA SER A 14 -37.72 9.70 0.80
C SER A 14 -36.60 9.31 1.77
N LEU A 15 -36.48 8.03 2.16
CA LEU A 15 -35.41 7.55 3.05
C LEU A 15 -33.98 7.92 2.61
N PRO A 16 -33.56 7.79 1.34
CA PRO A 16 -32.18 8.08 0.94
C PRO A 16 -31.82 9.57 1.00
N LEU A 17 -32.79 10.49 1.11
CA LEU A 17 -32.51 11.92 1.31
C LEU A 17 -31.91 12.22 2.69
N ALA A 18 -32.10 11.33 3.67
CA ALA A 18 -31.50 11.43 4.99
C ALA A 18 -30.14 10.72 5.10
N ALA A 19 -29.63 10.14 4.00
CA ALA A 19 -28.32 9.52 3.98
C ALA A 19 -27.24 10.60 4.11
N GLN A 20 -26.75 10.77 5.34
CA GLN A 20 -25.55 11.56 5.60
C GLN A 20 -24.36 10.76 5.09
N ALA A 21 -23.61 11.31 4.14
CA ALA A 21 -22.31 10.77 3.80
C ALA A 21 -21.43 10.82 5.06
N ILE A 22 -20.64 9.76 5.29
CA ILE A 22 -19.55 9.83 6.25
C ILE A 22 -18.67 11.00 5.82
N ASP A 23 -18.35 11.89 6.76
CA ASP A 23 -17.57 13.08 6.47
C ASP A 23 -16.27 12.67 5.78
N ALA A 24 -15.89 13.40 4.73
CA ALA A 24 -14.71 13.07 3.95
C ALA A 24 -13.47 13.39 4.81
N GLY A 25 -12.97 12.39 5.53
CA GLY A 25 -11.84 12.55 6.42
C GLY A 25 -11.23 11.22 6.84
N PRO A 26 -9.98 11.24 7.33
CA PRO A 26 -9.32 10.05 7.81
C PRO A 26 -10.11 9.46 8.99
N ALA A 27 -10.35 8.15 8.99
CA ALA A 27 -11.16 7.51 10.04
C ALA A 27 -10.46 7.52 11.41
N SER A 28 -9.17 7.91 11.46
CA SER A 28 -8.35 8.07 12.66
C SER A 28 -7.13 8.96 12.40
N ALA A 29 -6.48 9.46 13.45
CA ALA A 29 -5.23 10.22 13.33
C ALA A 29 -4.11 9.41 12.67
N GLN A 30 -4.04 8.10 12.92
CA GLN A 30 -3.04 7.20 12.33
C GLN A 30 -3.26 7.02 10.82
N GLN A 31 -4.53 6.98 10.40
CA GLN A 31 -4.89 6.95 8.98
C GLN A 31 -4.50 8.26 8.29
N GLN A 32 -4.64 9.41 8.97
CA GLN A 32 -4.26 10.71 8.43
C GLN A 32 -2.78 10.80 8.07
N GLU A 33 -1.90 10.33 8.96
CA GLU A 33 -0.46 10.29 8.68
C GLU A 33 -0.16 9.38 7.49
N THR A 34 -0.79 8.21 7.46
CA THR A 34 -0.62 7.23 6.37
C THR A 34 -1.07 7.79 5.02
N GLU A 35 -2.25 8.41 4.97
CA GLU A 35 -2.76 9.08 3.78
C GLU A 35 -1.87 10.25 3.35
N GLY A 36 -1.34 11.00 4.31
CA GLY A 36 -0.34 12.04 4.07
C GLY A 36 0.90 11.50 3.36
N TRP A 37 1.45 10.39 3.85
CA TRP A 37 2.60 9.71 3.23
C TRP A 37 2.29 9.17 1.84
N LEU A 38 1.11 8.57 1.63
CA LEU A 38 0.70 8.05 0.32
C LEU A 38 0.55 9.18 -0.72
N VAL A 39 -0.04 10.31 -0.33
CA VAL A 39 -0.16 11.49 -1.20
C VAL A 39 1.21 12.10 -1.49
N LEU A 40 2.12 12.14 -0.51
CA LEU A 40 3.48 12.65 -0.67
C LEU A 40 4.28 11.80 -1.65
N GLN A 41 4.23 10.47 -1.51
CA GLN A 41 4.93 9.52 -2.37
C GLN A 41 4.38 9.53 -3.80
N SER A 42 3.05 9.42 -3.98
CA SER A 42 2.43 9.43 -5.31
C SER A 42 2.68 10.72 -6.10
N ARG A 43 2.77 11.86 -5.40
CA ARG A 43 3.08 13.17 -6.00
C ARG A 43 4.57 13.45 -6.12
N ASN A 44 5.43 12.52 -5.73
CA ASN A 44 6.89 12.66 -5.74
C ASN A 44 7.38 13.94 -5.01
N LYS A 45 6.68 14.35 -3.95
CA LYS A 45 6.95 15.60 -3.22
C LYS A 45 8.09 15.49 -2.20
N ALA A 46 8.49 14.28 -1.85
CA ALA A 46 9.62 13.99 -0.96
C ALA A 46 10.66 13.08 -1.64
N ALA A 47 10.91 13.31 -2.94
CA ALA A 47 12.01 12.67 -3.63
C ALA A 47 13.33 13.02 -2.92
N SER A 48 14.26 12.07 -2.85
CA SER A 48 15.63 12.35 -2.40
C SER A 48 16.27 13.43 -3.29
N PRO A 49 16.94 14.45 -2.71
CA PRO A 49 17.72 15.42 -3.49
C PRO A 49 18.92 14.78 -4.18
N ASN A 50 19.36 13.62 -3.69
CA ASN A 50 20.44 12.82 -4.27
C ASN A 50 19.82 11.67 -5.07
N PRO A 51 19.68 11.80 -6.41
CA PRO A 51 19.18 10.72 -7.23
C PRO A 51 20.17 9.56 -7.27
N GLN A 52 19.72 8.36 -6.93
CA GLN A 52 20.51 7.14 -7.09
C GLN A 52 20.41 6.68 -8.54
N THR A 53 21.33 7.15 -9.38
CA THR A 53 21.42 6.74 -10.77
C THR A 53 22.29 5.49 -10.87
N ALA A 54 21.79 4.46 -11.57
CA ALA A 54 22.59 3.32 -11.97
C ALA A 54 23.03 3.54 -13.42
N THR A 55 24.32 3.35 -13.68
CA THR A 55 24.85 3.29 -15.04
C THR A 55 24.25 2.12 -15.81
N ALA A 56 24.30 2.15 -17.15
CA ALA A 56 23.80 1.06 -17.97
C ALA A 56 24.48 -0.28 -17.63
N THR A 57 25.78 -0.25 -17.33
CA THR A 57 26.57 -1.42 -16.94
C THR A 57 26.15 -1.97 -15.58
N GLU A 58 25.92 -1.13 -14.58
CA GLU A 58 25.42 -1.56 -13.27
C GLU A 58 24.01 -2.16 -13.37
N ARG A 59 23.15 -1.57 -14.21
CA ARG A 59 21.79 -2.05 -14.44
C ARG A 59 21.79 -3.44 -15.08
N GLU A 60 22.65 -3.64 -16.08
CA GLU A 60 22.85 -4.93 -16.74
C GLU A 60 23.40 -5.98 -15.76
N LEU A 61 24.41 -5.61 -14.96
CA LEU A 61 25.01 -6.51 -13.99
C LEU A 61 24.02 -6.89 -12.86
N ALA A 62 23.15 -5.97 -12.45
CA ALA A 62 22.04 -6.28 -11.54
C ALA A 62 21.03 -7.25 -12.18
N MET A 63 20.69 -7.05 -13.46
CA MET A 63 19.81 -7.95 -14.22
C MET A 63 20.42 -9.36 -14.32
N GLN A 64 21.71 -9.47 -14.61
CA GLN A 64 22.43 -10.75 -14.67
C GLN A 64 22.42 -11.46 -13.32
N ARG A 65 22.65 -10.76 -12.20
CA ARG A 65 22.55 -11.33 -10.85
C ARG A 65 21.14 -11.83 -10.55
N TRP A 66 20.13 -11.08 -10.94
CA TRP A 66 18.74 -11.47 -10.77
C TRP A 66 18.41 -12.74 -11.57
N LEU A 67 18.82 -12.80 -12.84
CA LEU A 67 18.66 -14.02 -13.66
C LEU A 67 19.43 -15.21 -13.08
N LYS A 68 20.64 -14.98 -12.54
CA LYS A 68 21.43 -16.02 -11.88
C LYS A 68 20.73 -16.59 -10.64
N LYS A 69 19.92 -15.80 -9.93
CA LYS A 69 19.15 -16.25 -8.76
C LYS A 69 18.28 -17.47 -9.08
N TYR A 70 17.67 -17.51 -10.27
CA TYR A 70 16.79 -18.61 -10.69
C TYR A 70 17.51 -19.92 -11.00
N LYS A 71 18.84 -19.91 -11.03
CA LYS A 71 19.65 -21.12 -11.21
C LYS A 71 19.88 -21.87 -9.89
N TYR A 72 19.61 -21.23 -8.76
CA TYR A 72 19.76 -21.84 -7.45
C TYR A 72 18.43 -22.43 -7.00
N GLU A 73 18.46 -23.67 -6.54
CA GLU A 73 17.30 -24.32 -5.94
C GLU A 73 16.91 -23.59 -4.65
N ILE A 74 15.61 -23.58 -4.36
CA ILE A 74 15.11 -23.08 -3.08
C ILE A 74 15.39 -24.19 -2.06
N PRO A 75 16.12 -23.93 -0.97
CA PRO A 75 16.37 -24.93 0.05
C PRO A 75 15.06 -25.43 0.67
N ASP A 76 14.98 -26.73 0.95
CA ASP A 76 13.79 -27.34 1.57
C ASP A 76 13.56 -26.82 3.00
N LEU A 77 14.65 -26.55 3.73
CA LEU A 77 14.61 -25.98 5.07
C LEU A 77 15.37 -24.65 5.10
N TYR A 78 14.83 -23.71 5.87
CA TYR A 78 15.51 -22.46 6.20
C TYR A 78 16.65 -22.72 7.18
N ASP A 79 17.87 -22.34 6.80
CA ASP A 79 19.04 -22.31 7.70
C ASP A 79 19.15 -20.91 8.35
N PRO A 80 18.89 -20.78 9.66
CA PRO A 80 18.96 -19.49 10.36
C PRO A 80 20.38 -18.90 10.40
N ASP A 81 21.42 -19.72 10.25
CA ASP A 81 22.82 -19.27 10.21
C ASP A 81 23.30 -18.90 8.79
N ALA A 82 22.49 -19.14 7.76
CA ALA A 82 22.85 -18.82 6.36
C ALA A 82 23.05 -17.31 6.11
N GLY A 83 22.49 -16.45 6.96
CA GLY A 83 22.69 -15.00 6.93
C GLY A 83 24.04 -14.53 7.49
N GLY A 84 24.84 -15.44 8.07
CA GLY A 84 26.08 -15.12 8.79
C GLY A 84 25.87 -14.92 10.29
N LYS A 85 26.94 -15.11 11.08
CA LYS A 85 26.91 -14.95 12.54
C LYS A 85 27.23 -13.51 12.92
N ILE A 86 26.37 -12.90 13.73
CA ILE A 86 26.64 -11.57 14.31
C ILE A 86 27.37 -11.80 15.64
N GLU A 87 28.67 -11.53 15.69
CA GLU A 87 29.42 -11.58 16.93
C GLU A 87 29.11 -10.34 17.78
N SER A 88 28.28 -10.52 18.82
CA SER A 88 28.08 -9.50 19.85
C SER A 88 29.30 -9.52 20.79
N LYS A 89 30.15 -8.51 20.66
CA LYS A 89 31.26 -8.27 21.60
C LYS A 89 30.72 -7.47 22.79
N ASN A 90 30.67 -8.09 23.96
CA ASN A 90 30.57 -7.39 25.25
C ASN A 90 31.92 -6.76 25.62
#